data_AF-W2D222-F1
#
_entry.id   AF-W2D222-F1
#
_cell.length_a   1.000
_cell.length_b   1.000
_cell.length_c   1.000
_cell.angle_alpha   90.00
_cell.angle_beta   90.00
_cell.angle_gamma   90.00
#
_symmetry.space_group_name_H-M   'P 1'
#
loop_
_entity.id
_entity.type
_entity.pdbx_description
1 polymer ?
#
loop_
_entity_poly.entity_id
_entity_poly.type
_entity_poly.pdbx_seq_one_letter_code
_entity_poly.pdbx_strand_id
1 'polypeptide(L)'
;MDEIIEIDPIGMKKLDNGQHVHFHSRAYDLVNEYEPAKIGLPEPLKTEWKGNIDTEEDIGKEVVAETLTKTMNKKNEERDRILTYIFRLIRACVFSPEDAEEKAASELALVINSYG
;
A
#
# COMPACT_ATOMS: atom_id res chain seq x y z
N MET A 1 4.42 38.05 30.66
CA MET A 1 3.71 36.79 30.96
C MET A 1 3.58 36.13 29.61
N ASP A 2 4.31 35.06 29.38
CA ASP A 2 4.33 34.42 28.07
C ASP A 2 2.96 33.78 27.81
N GLU A 3 2.40 34.00 26.63
CA GLU A 3 1.10 33.49 26.23
C GLU A 3 1.20 31.97 26.09
N ILE A 4 0.55 31.24 26.99
CA ILE A 4 0.50 29.77 26.93
C ILE A 4 -0.55 29.40 25.90
N ILE A 5 -0.09 28.92 24.74
CA ILE A 5 -0.97 28.35 23.71
C ILE A 5 -1.27 26.90 24.11
N GLU A 6 -2.52 26.62 24.46
CA GLU A 6 -3.02 25.27 24.65
C GLU A 6 -3.50 24.71 23.30
N ILE A 7 -2.94 23.58 22.87
CA ILE A 7 -3.31 22.92 21.61
C ILE A 7 -4.30 21.80 21.91
N ASP A 8 -5.53 21.97 21.45
CA ASP A 8 -6.55 20.93 21.56
C ASP A 8 -6.22 19.75 20.62
N PRO A 9 -6.16 18.51 21.14
CA PRO A 9 -5.96 17.34 20.30
C PRO A 9 -7.22 17.06 19.49
N ILE A 10 -7.04 16.70 18.21
CA ILE A 10 -8.10 16.35 17.25
C ILE A 10 -8.98 15.16 17.69
N GLY A 11 -8.61 14.43 18.75
CA GLY A 11 -9.37 13.29 19.27
C GLY A 11 -9.32 12.04 18.38
N MET A 12 -8.63 12.10 17.24
CA MET A 12 -8.44 11.00 16.30
C MET A 12 -6.98 10.50 16.33
N LYS A 13 -6.80 9.18 16.26
CA LYS A 13 -5.47 8.54 16.21
C LYS A 13 -4.97 8.31 14.78
N LYS A 14 -5.85 8.47 13.78
CA LYS A 14 -5.56 8.23 12.36
C LYS A 14 -6.45 9.11 11.48
N LEU A 15 -5.91 9.56 10.36
CA LEU A 15 -6.65 10.20 9.27
C LEU A 15 -6.91 9.16 8.19
N ASP A 16 -8.08 9.20 7.55
CA ASP A 16 -8.27 8.47 6.28
C ASP A 16 -7.48 9.15 5.14
N ASN A 17 -7.40 8.50 3.96
CA ASN A 17 -6.60 9.02 2.85
C ASN A 17 -7.04 10.43 2.41
N GLY A 18 -8.36 10.69 2.36
CA GLY A 18 -8.88 12.00 1.96
C GLY A 18 -8.57 13.07 3.01
N GLN A 19 -8.72 12.72 4.29
CA GLN A 19 -8.37 13.58 5.42
C GLN A 19 -6.86 13.87 5.49
N HIS A 20 -6.02 12.87 5.18
CA HIS A 20 -4.56 13.01 5.14
C HIS A 20 -4.12 13.98 4.06
N VAL A 21 -4.61 13.78 2.83
CA VAL A 21 -4.36 14.69 1.70
C VAL A 21 -4.82 16.10 2.04
N HIS A 22 -6.05 16.25 2.55
CA HIS A 22 -6.58 17.57 2.93
C HIS A 22 -5.72 18.26 4.00
N PHE A 23 -5.27 17.52 5.02
CA PHE A 23 -4.38 18.05 6.06
C PHE A 23 -3.07 18.57 5.46
N HIS A 24 -2.42 17.77 4.61
CA HIS A 24 -1.15 18.16 3.98
C HIS A 24 -1.32 19.29 2.98
N SER A 25 -2.38 19.32 2.18
CA SER A 25 -2.69 20.45 1.28
C SER A 25 -2.88 21.73 2.08
N ARG A 26 -3.64 21.70 3.18
CA ARG A 26 -3.86 22.90 4.01
C ARG A 26 -2.56 23.36 4.70
N ALA A 27 -1.76 22.42 5.20
CA ALA A 27 -0.47 22.73 5.80
C ALA A 27 0.51 23.33 4.78
N TYR A 28 0.52 22.81 3.55
CA TYR A 28 1.34 23.33 2.46
C TYR A 28 0.95 24.76 2.09
N ASP A 29 -0.35 25.03 1.96
CA ASP A 29 -0.86 26.38 1.70
C ASP A 29 -0.46 27.36 2.81
N LEU A 30 -0.64 26.98 4.08
CA LEU A 30 -0.23 27.79 5.23
C LEU A 30 1.26 28.10 5.19
N VAL A 31 2.12 27.11 4.92
CA VAL A 31 3.56 27.32 4.82
C VAL A 31 3.92 28.25 3.65
N ASN A 32 3.16 28.22 2.56
CA ASN A 32 3.36 29.09 1.39
C ASN A 32 2.94 30.54 1.58
N GLU A 33 2.01 30.80 2.51
CA GLU A 33 1.59 32.15 2.85
C GLU A 33 2.70 32.95 3.54
N TYR A 34 3.69 32.27 4.14
CA TYR A 34 4.82 32.91 4.82
C TYR A 34 6.10 32.91 3.97
N GLU A 35 6.97 33.87 4.28
CA GLU A 35 8.27 34.02 3.64
C GLU A 35 9.17 32.79 3.93
N PRO A 36 9.64 32.04 2.89
CA PRO A 36 10.38 30.79 3.07
C PRO A 36 11.60 30.89 3.99
N ALA A 37 12.28 32.05 3.96
CA ALA A 37 13.46 32.34 4.78
C ALA A 37 13.17 32.37 6.29
N LYS A 38 11.92 32.63 6.70
CA LYS A 38 11.52 32.67 8.12
C LYS A 38 11.13 31.29 8.66
N ILE A 39 10.71 30.39 7.78
CA ILE A 39 10.34 29.00 8.12
C ILE A 39 11.56 28.08 8.13
N GLY A 40 12.61 28.43 7.36
CA GLY A 40 13.81 27.59 7.25
C GLY A 40 13.59 26.33 6.41
N LEU A 41 12.58 26.33 5.54
CA LEU A 41 12.29 25.22 4.64
C LEU A 41 13.00 25.41 3.29
N PRO A 42 13.93 24.52 2.90
CA PRO A 42 14.57 24.55 1.58
C PRO A 42 13.58 24.34 0.43
N GLU A 43 13.78 25.06 -0.67
CA GLU A 43 12.95 24.95 -1.89
C GLU A 43 12.85 23.51 -2.48
N PRO A 44 13.92 22.68 -2.48
CA PRO A 44 13.81 21.30 -2.94
C PRO A 44 12.83 20.45 -2.13
N LEU A 45 12.85 20.58 -0.79
CA LEU A 45 11.94 19.84 0.10
C LEU A 45 10.50 20.30 -0.07
N LYS A 46 10.31 21.59 -0.33
CA LYS A 46 9.00 22.16 -0.63
C LYS A 46 8.43 21.61 -1.95
N THR A 47 9.28 21.48 -2.97
CA THR A 47 8.90 20.92 -4.27
C THR A 47 8.54 19.44 -4.14
N GLU A 48 9.35 18.67 -3.40
CA GLU A 48 9.09 17.26 -3.10
C GLU A 48 7.77 17.08 -2.33
N TRP A 49 7.53 17.91 -1.31
CA TRP A 49 6.29 17.85 -0.53
C TRP A 49 5.06 18.10 -1.40
N LYS A 50 5.10 19.07 -2.31
CA LYS A 50 4.00 19.31 -3.25
C LYS A 50 3.79 18.12 -4.19
N GLY A 51 4.86 17.55 -4.74
CA GLY A 51 4.78 16.37 -5.58
C GLY A 51 4.15 15.16 -4.89
N ASN A 52 4.41 14.99 -3.58
CA ASN A 52 3.79 13.93 -2.78
C ASN A 52 2.28 14.18 -2.60
N ILE A 53 1.87 15.42 -2.29
CA ILE A 53 0.45 15.79 -2.21
C ILE A 53 -0.26 15.51 -3.53
N ASP A 54 0.32 15.92 -4.66
CA ASP A 54 -0.28 15.72 -5.99
C ASP A 54 -0.43 14.22 -6.32
N THR A 55 0.57 13.42 -5.94
CA THR A 55 0.53 11.96 -6.10
C THR A 55 -0.60 11.33 -5.27
N GLU A 56 -0.75 11.76 -4.02
CA GLU A 56 -1.82 11.25 -3.15
C GLU A 56 -3.21 11.70 -3.63
N GLU A 57 -3.36 12.93 -4.13
CA GLU A 57 -4.59 13.42 -4.78
C GLU A 57 -4.95 12.56 -6.00
N ASP A 58 -3.97 12.24 -6.85
CA ASP A 58 -4.17 11.39 -8.02
C ASP A 58 -4.59 9.97 -7.64
N ILE A 59 -3.96 9.38 -6.61
CA ILE A 59 -4.35 8.08 -6.07
C ILE A 59 -5.78 8.10 -5.49
N GLY A 60 -6.15 9.20 -4.83
CA GLY A 60 -7.45 9.39 -4.20
C GLY A 60 -8.61 9.59 -5.17
N LYS A 61 -8.36 9.89 -6.45
CA LYS A 61 -9.41 10.00 -7.48
C LYS A 61 -10.13 8.66 -7.62
N GLU A 62 -11.46 8.70 -7.50
CA GLU A 62 -12.33 7.50 -7.50
C GLU A 62 -12.05 6.56 -8.69
N VAL A 63 -11.84 7.13 -9.88
CA VAL A 63 -11.51 6.37 -11.10
C VAL A 63 -10.17 5.64 -10.99
N VAL A 64 -9.16 6.26 -10.37
CA VAL A 64 -7.82 5.67 -10.17
C VAL A 64 -7.89 4.56 -9.12
N ALA A 65 -8.55 4.81 -7.99
CA ALA A 65 -8.76 3.82 -6.94
C ALA A 65 -9.54 2.59 -7.46
N GLU A 66 -10.59 2.80 -8.25
CA GLU A 66 -11.37 1.72 -8.87
C GLU A 66 -10.52 0.94 -9.89
N THR A 67 -9.77 1.65 -10.75
CA THR A 67 -8.90 1.01 -11.75
C THR A 67 -7.80 0.17 -11.11
N LEU A 68 -7.17 0.69 -10.05
CA LEU A 68 -6.14 -0.02 -9.30
C LEU A 68 -6.74 -1.26 -8.62
N THR A 69 -7.90 -1.10 -7.98
CA THR A 69 -8.63 -2.22 -7.34
C THR A 69 -8.98 -3.32 -8.34
N LYS A 70 -9.53 -2.95 -9.51
CA LYS A 70 -9.83 -3.91 -10.60
C LYS A 70 -8.56 -4.62 -11.08
N THR A 71 -7.46 -3.88 -11.26
CA THR A 71 -6.18 -4.43 -11.72
C THR A 71 -5.58 -5.38 -10.68
N MET A 72 -5.61 -5.01 -9.40
CA MET A 72 -5.16 -5.87 -8.29
C MET A 72 -6.00 -7.15 -8.21
N ASN A 73 -7.32 -7.05 -8.34
CA ASN A 73 -8.20 -8.22 -8.33
C ASN A 73 -7.90 -9.16 -9.49
N LYS A 74 -7.72 -8.64 -10.71
CA LYS A 74 -7.32 -9.45 -11.87
C LYS A 74 -5.99 -10.16 -11.64
N LYS A 75 -5.00 -9.47 -11.06
CA LYS A 75 -3.70 -10.08 -10.73
C LYS A 75 -3.82 -11.12 -9.62
N ASN A 76 -4.70 -10.89 -8.66
CA ASN A 76 -5.02 -11.85 -7.61
C ASN A 76 -5.64 -13.12 -8.21
N GLU A 77 -6.61 -12.99 -9.11
CA GLU A 77 -7.21 -14.12 -9.84
C GLU A 77 -6.19 -14.89 -10.69
N GLU A 78 -5.31 -14.18 -11.41
CA GLU A 78 -4.21 -14.79 -12.17
C GLU A 78 -3.28 -15.59 -11.26
N ARG A 79 -2.89 -15.02 -10.12
CA ARG A 79 -2.05 -15.69 -9.11
C ARG A 79 -2.75 -16.93 -8.56
N ASP A 80 -4.01 -16.81 -8.15
CA ASP A 80 -4.77 -17.90 -7.54
C ASP A 80 -4.95 -19.06 -8.53
N ARG A 81 -5.17 -18.76 -9.82
CA ARG A 81 -5.19 -19.77 -10.89
C ARG A 81 -3.85 -20.51 -11.01
N ILE A 82 -2.73 -19.79 -11.01
CA ILE A 82 -1.39 -20.39 -11.15
C ILE A 82 -1.05 -21.25 -9.93
N LEU A 83 -1.29 -20.73 -8.72
CA LEU A 83 -1.07 -21.48 -7.49
C LEU A 83 -1.93 -22.74 -7.43
N THR A 84 -3.21 -22.63 -7.82
CA THR A 84 -4.11 -23.79 -7.92
C THR A 84 -3.56 -24.86 -8.86
N TYR A 85 -3.01 -24.46 -10.01
CA TYR A 85 -2.39 -25.40 -10.95
C TYR A 85 -1.18 -26.11 -10.32
N ILE A 86 -0.27 -25.35 -9.71
CA ILE A 86 0.93 -25.90 -9.06
C ILE A 86 0.54 -26.86 -7.93
N PHE A 87 -0.41 -26.48 -7.07
CA PHE A 87 -0.85 -27.34 -5.95
C PHE A 87 -1.51 -28.63 -6.45
N ARG A 88 -2.30 -28.55 -7.53
CA ARG A 88 -2.89 -29.75 -8.15
C ARG A 88 -1.83 -30.66 -8.75
N LEU A 89 -0.80 -30.11 -9.40
CA LEU A 89 0.32 -30.89 -9.91
C LEU A 89 1.04 -31.62 -8.78
N ILE A 90 1.43 -30.91 -7.72
CA ILE A 90 2.12 -31.52 -6.57
C ILE A 90 1.28 -32.65 -5.98
N ARG A 91 -0.02 -32.44 -5.78
CA ARG A 91 -0.94 -33.48 -5.27
C ARG A 91 -1.06 -34.69 -6.20
N ALA A 92 -0.96 -34.49 -7.52
CA ALA A 92 -0.96 -35.58 -8.48
C ALA A 92 0.37 -36.35 -8.46
N CYS A 93 1.50 -35.65 -8.35
CA CYS A 93 2.85 -36.24 -8.32
C CYS A 93 3.12 -37.11 -7.09
N VAL A 94 2.35 -36.98 -6.00
CA VAL A 94 2.37 -37.94 -4.87
C VAL A 94 2.00 -39.37 -5.30
N PHE A 95 1.37 -39.54 -6.46
CA PHE A 95 1.08 -40.85 -7.06
C PHE A 95 2.00 -41.17 -8.25
N SER A 96 3.12 -40.47 -8.40
CA SER A 96 4.05 -40.69 -9.52
C SER A 96 4.65 -42.10 -9.45
N PRO A 97 4.83 -42.78 -10.59
CA PRO A 97 5.58 -44.04 -10.65
C PRO A 97 7.10 -43.85 -10.53
N GLU A 98 7.59 -42.60 -10.58
CA GLU A 98 9.01 -42.28 -10.42
C GLU A 98 9.30 -41.92 -8.95
N ASP A 99 10.10 -42.76 -8.27
CA ASP A 99 10.38 -42.62 -6.82
C ASP A 99 10.93 -41.23 -6.43
N ALA A 100 11.77 -40.64 -7.29
CA ALA A 100 12.32 -39.31 -7.02
C ALA A 100 11.26 -38.20 -7.06
N GLU A 101 10.28 -38.33 -7.96
CA GLU A 101 9.19 -37.37 -8.10
C GLU A 101 8.14 -37.55 -7.00
N GLU A 102 7.78 -38.78 -6.67
CA GLU A 102 6.87 -39.09 -5.55
C GLU A 102 7.40 -38.51 -4.24
N LYS A 103 8.67 -38.80 -3.93
CA LYS A 103 9.28 -38.34 -2.69
C LYS A 103 9.32 -36.82 -2.59
N ALA A 104 9.73 -36.15 -3.67
CA ALA A 104 9.75 -34.69 -3.73
C ALA A 104 8.34 -34.09 -3.59
N ALA A 105 7.34 -34.69 -4.24
CA ALA A 105 5.95 -34.25 -4.15
C ALA A 105 5.37 -34.46 -2.75
N SER A 106 5.67 -35.58 -2.09
CA SER A 106 5.26 -35.89 -0.72
C SER A 106 5.83 -34.88 0.29
N GLU A 107 7.09 -34.45 0.13
CA GLU A 107 7.67 -33.38 0.94
C GLU A 107 6.97 -32.03 0.71
N LEU A 108 6.74 -31.67 -0.57
CA LEU A 108 6.04 -30.43 -0.92
C LEU A 108 4.56 -30.43 -0.50
N ALA A 109 3.90 -31.59 -0.50
CA ALA A 109 2.51 -31.76 -0.08
C ALA A 109 2.28 -31.27 1.36
N LEU A 110 3.24 -31.52 2.26
CA LEU A 110 3.19 -31.05 3.64
C LEU A 110 3.17 -29.52 3.73
N VAL A 111 3.93 -28.84 2.87
CA VAL A 111 3.99 -27.38 2.80
C VAL A 111 2.72 -26.82 2.20
N ILE A 112 2.24 -27.34 1.07
CA ILE A 112 1.08 -26.75 0.40
C ILE A 112 -0.23 -26.97 1.16
N ASN A 113 -0.34 -28.02 1.98
CA ASN A 113 -1.54 -28.29 2.77
C ASN A 113 -1.82 -27.22 3.84
N SER A 114 -0.82 -26.42 4.24
CA SER A 114 -1.08 -25.27 5.14
C SER A 114 -1.75 -24.09 4.42
N TYR A 115 -1.80 -24.10 3.09
CA TYR A 115 -2.36 -23.01 2.27
C TYR A 115 -3.76 -23.29 1.72
N GLY A 116 -4.34 -24.48 1.97
CA GLY A 116 -5.68 -24.89 1.53
C GLY A 116 -5.70 -26.05 0.52
#